data_AF-A0A1F6HFC5-F1
#
_entry.id   AF-A0A1F6HFC5-F1
#
_cell.length_a   1.000
_cell.length_b   1.000
_cell.length_c   1.000
_cell.angle_alpha   90.00
_cell.angle_beta   90.00
_cell.angle_gamma   90.00
#
_symmetry.space_group_name_H-M   'P 1'
#
loop_
_entity.id
_entity.type
_entity.pdbx_description
1 polymer ?
#
loop_
_entity_poly.entity_id
_entity_poly.type
_entity_poly.pdbx_seq_one_letter_code
_entity_poly.pdbx_strand_id
1 'polypeptide(L)'
;MQGYRQFILDTIKKKNVLGKSFYIIIPFSALELGVAKSAASLTKRTGPLPYPKSYVIKKAKIAIYPKRDHLIRQAGRLGLKLKQLSTVQLIDLFFSIYNSEPPTLKKTEQDLLKS
;
A
#
# COMPACT_ATOMS: atom_id res chain seq x y z
N MET A 1 -31.44 -11.49 30.46
CA MET A 1 -30.79 -10.15 30.35
C MET A 1 -29.26 -10.18 30.51
N GLN A 2 -28.66 -11.11 31.26
CA GLN A 2 -27.19 -11.17 31.42
C GLN A 2 -26.43 -11.61 30.15
N GLY A 3 -26.98 -12.53 29.36
CA GLY A 3 -26.33 -13.03 28.14
C GLY A 3 -26.10 -11.98 27.05
N TYR A 4 -27.05 -11.06 26.83
CA TYR A 4 -26.88 -9.97 25.85
C TYR A 4 -25.81 -8.98 26.28
N ARG A 5 -25.74 -8.66 27.57
CA ARG A 5 -24.67 -7.82 28.13
C ARG A 5 -23.30 -8.49 27.98
N GLN A 6 -23.22 -9.80 28.19
CA GLN A 6 -21.99 -10.57 28.01
C GLN A 6 -21.59 -10.63 26.52
N PHE A 7 -22.54 -10.81 25.60
CA PHE A 7 -22.30 -10.80 24.16
C PHE A 7 -21.82 -9.42 23.66
N ILE A 8 -22.43 -8.33 24.13
CA ILE A 8 -22.00 -6.96 23.80
C ILE A 8 -20.59 -6.71 24.37
N LEU A 9 -20.33 -7.11 25.60
CA LEU A 9 -19.01 -7.00 26.23
C LEU A 9 -17.97 -7.84 25.49
N ASP A 10 -18.30 -9.06 25.08
CA ASP A 10 -17.42 -9.92 24.31
C ASP A 10 -17.22 -9.42 22.88
N THR A 11 -18.21 -8.78 22.26
CA THR A 11 -18.10 -8.17 20.93
C THR A 11 -17.22 -6.91 20.98
N ILE A 12 -17.32 -6.12 22.05
CA ILE A 12 -16.47 -4.94 22.28
C ILE A 12 -15.05 -5.36 22.68
N LYS A 13 -14.90 -6.41 23.51
CA LYS A 13 -13.60 -6.97 23.94
C LYS A 13 -12.90 -7.71 22.81
N LYS A 14 -13.61 -8.57 22.08
CA LYS A 14 -13.17 -9.19 20.82
C LYS A 14 -13.33 -8.19 19.68
N LYS A 15 -12.80 -6.98 19.87
CA LYS A 15 -12.46 -6.03 18.81
C LYS A 15 -11.44 -6.69 17.86
N ASN A 16 -11.84 -7.77 17.19
CA ASN A 16 -11.28 -8.27 15.96
C ASN A 16 -11.67 -7.28 14.87
N VAL A 17 -11.33 -6.00 15.09
CA VAL A 17 -11.13 -5.07 14.01
C VAL A 17 -9.86 -5.60 13.38
N LEU A 18 -10.03 -6.57 12.47
CA LEU A 18 -8.97 -7.11 11.64
C LEU A 18 -8.21 -5.90 11.12
N GLY A 19 -7.00 -5.68 11.66
CA GLY A 19 -6.21 -4.49 11.40
C GLY A 19 -5.77 -4.52 9.95
N LYS A 20 -6.64 -4.07 9.04
CA LYS A 20 -6.39 -4.11 7.62
C LYS A 20 -5.45 -2.96 7.29
N SER A 21 -4.23 -3.31 6.90
CA SER A 21 -3.27 -2.34 6.37
C SER A 21 -3.62 -2.04 4.92
N PHE A 22 -3.72 -0.76 4.59
CA PHE A 22 -3.99 -0.29 3.22
C PHE A 22 -2.70 0.26 2.61
N TYR A 23 -2.41 -0.13 1.38
CA TYR A 23 -1.25 0.33 0.62
C TYR A 23 -1.73 1.15 -0.58
N ILE A 24 -1.11 2.30 -0.81
CA ILE A 24 -1.46 3.24 -1.89
C ILE A 24 -0.23 3.46 -2.77
N ILE A 25 -0.43 3.40 -4.08
CA ILE A 25 0.61 3.63 -5.09
C ILE A 25 0.29 4.93 -5.83
N ILE A 26 1.26 5.84 -5.93
CA ILE A 26 1.14 7.10 -6.68
C ILE A 26 1.88 6.91 -8.01
N PRO A 27 1.16 6.74 -9.14
CA PRO A 27 1.80 6.58 -10.44
C PRO A 27 2.39 7.92 -10.94
N PHE A 28 3.46 7.81 -11.72
CA PHE A 28 4.07 8.93 -12.44
C PHE A 28 4.31 8.50 -13.88
N SER A 29 3.81 9.29 -14.83
CA SER A 29 3.82 8.94 -16.26
C SER A 29 4.70 9.89 -17.08
N ALA A 30 5.09 9.44 -18.27
CA ALA A 30 5.93 10.21 -19.20
C ALA A 30 5.30 11.54 -19.65
N LEU A 31 3.96 11.67 -19.58
CA LEU A 31 3.24 12.90 -19.91
C LEU A 31 3.47 14.01 -18.88
N GLU A 32 3.75 13.65 -17.62
CA GLU A 32 4.03 14.62 -16.55
C GLU A 32 5.46 15.22 -16.66
N LEU A 33 6.30 14.77 -17.60
CA LEU A 33 7.67 15.30 -17.81
C LEU A 33 7.73 16.60 -18.62
N GLY A 34 6.63 16.97 -19.29
CA GLY A 34 6.52 18.21 -20.07
C GLY A 34 6.12 17.98 -21.53
N VAL A 35 4.95 18.53 -21.89
CA VAL A 35 4.25 18.37 -23.17
C VAL A 35 5.12 18.72 -24.39
N ALA A 36 6.02 19.70 -24.25
CA ALA A 36 6.88 20.20 -25.33
C ALA A 36 7.86 19.14 -25.89
N LYS A 37 8.26 18.16 -25.09
CA LYS A 37 9.12 17.06 -25.53
C LYS A 37 8.39 15.71 -25.60
N SER A 38 7.16 15.64 -25.07
CA SER A 38 6.22 14.53 -25.28
C SER A 38 5.80 14.43 -26.76
N ALA A 39 5.63 15.55 -27.45
CA ALA A 39 5.39 15.58 -28.90
C ALA A 39 6.56 14.99 -29.71
N ALA A 40 7.81 15.25 -29.29
CA ALA A 40 9.01 14.67 -29.91
C ALA A 40 9.18 13.17 -29.62
N SER A 41 8.65 12.67 -28.49
CA SER A 41 8.60 11.22 -28.21
C SER A 41 7.47 10.49 -28.92
N LEU A 42 6.43 11.19 -29.37
CA LEU A 42 5.36 10.61 -30.20
C LEU A 42 5.81 10.38 -31.65
N THR A 43 6.76 11.18 -32.16
CA THR A 43 7.34 11.04 -33.50
C THR A 43 8.52 10.06 -33.55
N LYS A 44 9.27 9.87 -32.46
CA LYS A 44 10.29 8.81 -32.34
C LYS A 44 9.77 7.63 -31.52
N ARG A 45 8.98 6.77 -32.16
CA ARG A 45 8.40 5.54 -31.55
C ARG A 45 9.41 4.42 -31.24
N THR A 46 10.71 4.65 -31.44
CA THR A 46 11.72 3.57 -31.40
C THR A 46 13.03 4.06 -30.79
N GLY A 47 13.05 4.29 -29.47
CA GLY A 47 14.28 4.58 -28.75
C GLY A 47 14.10 4.73 -27.24
N PRO A 48 15.15 4.48 -26.43
CA PRO A 48 15.12 4.76 -25.00
C PRO A 48 14.71 6.22 -24.80
N LEU A 49 13.88 6.49 -23.78
CA LEU A 49 13.32 7.82 -23.50
C LEU A 49 14.37 8.91 -23.76
N PRO A 50 14.05 10.00 -24.48
CA PRO A 50 14.99 11.08 -24.81
C PRO A 50 15.30 11.98 -23.59
N TYR A 51 15.30 11.39 -22.39
CA TYR A 51 15.58 12.05 -21.13
C TYR A 51 16.66 11.27 -20.38
N PRO A 52 17.67 11.95 -19.80
CA PRO A 52 18.59 11.29 -18.90
C PRO A 52 17.83 10.81 -17.66
N LYS A 53 18.16 9.60 -17.16
CA LYS A 53 17.49 8.97 -16.02
C LYS A 53 17.41 9.90 -14.80
N SER A 54 18.45 10.69 -14.55
CA SER A 54 18.52 11.69 -13.47
C SER A 54 17.46 12.79 -13.59
N TYR A 55 17.16 13.25 -14.80
CA TYR A 55 16.13 14.26 -15.05
C TYR A 55 14.73 13.71 -14.75
N VAL A 56 14.46 12.47 -15.18
CA VAL A 56 13.18 11.79 -14.92
C VAL A 56 12.95 11.64 -13.42
N ILE A 57 13.97 11.17 -12.68
CA ILE A 57 13.87 11.00 -11.22
C ILE A 57 13.64 12.33 -10.51
N LYS A 58 14.33 13.40 -10.92
CA LYS A 58 14.18 14.72 -10.31
C LYS A 58 12.77 15.27 -10.51
N LYS A 59 12.23 15.17 -11.72
CA LYS A 59 10.86 15.59 -12.04
C LYS A 59 9.83 14.73 -11.32
N ALA A 60 10.03 13.42 -11.27
CA ALA A 60 9.17 12.50 -10.52
C ALA A 60 9.09 12.89 -9.04
N LYS A 61 10.21 13.17 -8.39
CA LYS A 61 10.23 13.61 -6.98
C LYS A 61 9.42 14.90 -6.77
N ILE A 62 9.60 15.88 -7.65
CA ILE A 62 8.89 17.17 -7.58
C ILE A 62 7.38 16.98 -7.76
N ALA A 63 6.94 16.07 -8.63
CA ALA A 63 5.52 15.81 -8.86
C ALA A 63 4.87 14.93 -7.79
N ILE A 64 5.57 13.90 -7.31
CA ILE A 64 5.02 12.88 -6.40
C ILE A 64 4.99 13.37 -4.95
N TYR A 65 6.00 14.11 -4.48
CA TYR A 65 6.06 14.50 -3.06
C TYR A 65 4.86 15.36 -2.61
N PRO A 66 4.40 16.37 -3.38
CA PRO A 66 3.20 17.12 -3.02
C PRO A 66 1.95 16.23 -2.97
N LYS A 67 1.80 15.30 -3.92
CA LYS A 67 0.69 14.33 -3.97
C LYS A 67 0.71 13.42 -2.73
N ARG A 68 1.88 12.90 -2.35
CA ARG A 68 2.10 12.10 -1.13
C ARG A 68 1.67 12.86 0.11
N ASP A 69 2.18 14.07 0.28
CA ASP A 69 1.92 14.87 1.49
C ASP A 69 0.45 15.28 1.58
N HIS A 70 -0.19 15.54 0.44
CA HIS A 70 -1.63 15.76 0.39
C HIS A 70 -2.41 14.54 0.90
N LEU A 71 -2.08 13.34 0.41
CA LEU A 71 -2.73 12.11 0.86
C LEU A 71 -2.53 11.85 2.36
N ILE A 72 -1.31 12.07 2.87
CA ILE A 72 -1.01 11.93 4.31
C ILE A 72 -1.89 12.87 5.14
N ARG A 73 -2.04 14.14 4.70
CA ARG A 73 -2.91 15.10 5.39
C ARG A 73 -4.37 14.68 5.36
N GLN A 74 -4.89 14.23 4.21
CA GLN A 74 -6.29 13.78 4.12
C GLN A 74 -6.55 12.56 5.01
N ALA A 75 -5.62 11.60 5.05
CA ALA A 75 -5.74 10.46 5.94
C ALA A 75 -5.72 10.87 7.42
N GLY A 76 -4.89 11.85 7.80
CA GLY A 76 -4.89 12.40 9.15
C GLY A 76 -6.25 12.96 9.58
N ARG A 77 -7.00 13.58 8.66
CA ARG A 77 -8.37 14.07 8.92
C ARG A 77 -9.37 12.94 9.16
N LEU A 78 -9.10 11.75 8.64
CA LEU A 78 -9.89 10.53 8.84
C LEU A 78 -9.43 9.73 10.07
N GLY A 79 -8.44 10.21 10.83
CA GLY A 79 -7.82 9.49 11.95
C GLY A 79 -6.89 8.35 11.52
N LEU A 80 -6.55 8.27 10.24
CA LEU A 80 -5.66 7.24 9.68
C LEU A 80 -4.21 7.76 9.62
N LYS A 81 -3.26 6.89 9.98
CA LYS A 81 -1.83 7.19 9.87
C LYS A 81 -1.29 6.61 8.56
N LEU A 82 -0.99 7.48 7.59
CA LEU A 82 -0.23 7.12 6.39
C LEU A 82 1.24 7.48 6.57
N LYS A 83 2.13 6.55 6.20
CA LYS A 83 3.58 6.76 6.15
C LYS A 83 4.15 6.23 4.85
N GLN A 84 5.23 6.84 4.37
CA GLN A 84 6.00 6.26 3.27
C GLN A 84 6.80 5.06 3.78
N LEU A 85 6.74 3.95 3.05
CA LEU A 85 7.52 2.76 3.34
C LEU A 85 8.98 2.97 2.93
N SER A 86 9.90 2.53 3.77
CA SER A 86 11.32 2.43 3.41
C SER A 86 11.56 1.26 2.46
N THR A 87 12.74 1.20 1.83
CA THR A 87 13.11 0.09 0.95
C THR A 87 13.03 -1.27 1.67
N VAL A 88 13.47 -1.34 2.93
CA VAL A 88 13.39 -2.57 3.75
C VAL A 88 11.94 -2.98 3.96
N GLN A 89 11.07 -2.05 4.37
CA GLN A 89 9.66 -2.32 4.60
C GLN A 89 8.92 -2.73 3.31
N LEU A 90 9.34 -2.21 2.16
CA LEU A 90 8.81 -2.65 0.87
C LEU A 90 9.24 -4.09 0.55
N ILE A 91 10.49 -4.45 0.81
CA ILE A 91 10.98 -5.82 0.63
C ILE A 91 10.17 -6.77 1.51
N ASP A 92 10.02 -6.46 2.79
CA ASP A 92 9.23 -7.27 3.73
C ASP A 92 7.77 -7.38 3.28
N LEU A 93 7.19 -6.27 2.79
CA LEU A 93 5.84 -6.27 2.24
C LEU A 93 5.72 -7.21 1.04
N PHE A 94 6.60 -7.09 0.04
CA PHE A 94 6.56 -7.99 -1.12
C PHE A 94 6.82 -9.43 -0.72
N PHE A 95 7.79 -9.68 0.16
CA PHE A 95 8.06 -11.01 0.68
C PHE A 95 6.82 -11.59 1.37
N SER A 96 6.14 -10.81 2.21
CA SER A 96 4.91 -11.23 2.88
C SER A 96 3.79 -11.53 1.91
N ILE A 97 3.60 -10.72 0.85
CA ILE A 97 2.56 -10.93 -0.17
C ILE A 97 2.82 -12.23 -0.95
N TYR A 98 4.07 -12.50 -1.33
CA TYR A 98 4.41 -13.65 -2.16
C TYR A 98 4.61 -14.95 -1.35
N ASN A 99 4.96 -14.84 -0.06
CA ASN A 99 5.22 -15.98 0.84
C ASN A 99 4.21 -16.01 2.00
N SER A 100 3.00 -15.49 1.80
CA SER A 100 1.93 -15.64 2.80
C SER A 100 1.64 -17.13 2.95
N GLU A 101 2.00 -17.72 4.09
CA GLU A 101 1.57 -19.08 4.38
C GLU A 101 0.03 -19.12 4.34
N PRO A 102 -0.57 -20.15 3.69
CA PRO A 102 -2.01 -20.33 3.77
C PRO A 102 -2.38 -20.36 5.25
N PRO A 103 -3.51 -19.75 5.65
CA PRO A 103 -3.92 -19.73 7.04
C PRO A 103 -3.94 -21.17 7.52
N THR A 104 -2.95 -21.55 8.32
CA THR A 104 -2.93 -22.86 8.95
C THR A 104 -4.19 -22.85 9.80
N LEU A 105 -5.22 -23.57 9.33
CA LEU A 105 -6.34 -23.96 10.17
C LEU A 105 -5.65 -24.56 11.38
N LYS A 106 -5.65 -23.84 12.50
CA LYS A 106 -5.14 -24.39 13.75
C LYS A 106 -6.00 -25.63 13.94
N LYS A 107 -5.45 -26.81 13.64
CA LYS A 107 -6.06 -28.08 13.98
C LYS A 107 -6.15 -28.01 15.49
N THR A 108 -7.34 -27.69 15.97
CA THR A 108 -7.66 -27.67 17.38
C THR A 108 -7.23 -29.03 17.91
N GLU A 109 -6.47 -29.08 19.02
CA GLU A 109 -5.99 -30.33 19.64
C GLU A 109 -7.12 -31.35 19.89
N GLN A 110 -8.39 -30.91 19.83
CA GLN A 110 -9.59 -31.74 19.87
C GLN A 110 -9.73 -32.73 18.68
N ASP A 111 -9.09 -32.48 17.53
CA ASP A 111 -9.11 -33.40 16.37
C ASP A 111 -7.99 -34.44 16.42
N LEU A 112 -6.93 -34.21 17.21
CA LEU A 112 -5.80 -35.14 17.35
C LEU A 112 -6.05 -36.25 18.38
N LEU A 113 -7.04 -36.11 19.26
CA LEU A 113 -7.43 -37.12 20.25
C LEU A 113 -8.52 -38.10 19.77
N LYS A 114 -8.95 -38.01 18.51
CA LYS A 114 -10.01 -38.85 17.93
C LYS A 114 -9.56 -39.70 16.73
N SER A 115 -8.26 -39.88 16.52
CA SER A 115 -7.70 -40.79 15.50
C SER A 115 -6.89 -41.90 16.15
#